data_AF-A0A2I0HFZ2-F1
#
_entry.id   AF-A0A2I0HFZ2-F1
#
_cell.length_a   1.000
_cell.length_b   1.000
_cell.length_c   1.000
_cell.angle_alpha   90.00
_cell.angle_beta   90.00
_cell.angle_gamma   90.00
#
_symmetry.space_group_name_H-M   'P 1'
#
loop_
_entity.id
_entity.type
_entity.pdbx_description
1 polymer ?
#
loop_
_entity_poly.entity_id
_entity_poly.type
_entity_poly.pdbx_seq_one_letter_code
_entity_poly.pdbx_strand_id
1 'polypeptide(L)'
;PPLQENPVGALNPLPQVLLLRHPAQFALINKPLPDHLCHLLKPWESPLPFDQFVLAHAQSARALLASGGMPVTADLIRMLPELRL
;
A
#
# COMPACT_ATOMS: atom_id res chain seq x y z
N PRO A 1 -13.32 -33.57 26.55
CA PRO A 1 -12.48 -32.89 25.54
C PRO A 1 -12.83 -31.39 25.46
N PRO A 2 -11.92 -30.48 25.83
CA PRO A 2 -12.25 -29.06 25.78
C PRO A 2 -12.33 -28.60 24.32
N LEU A 3 -13.33 -27.76 24.07
CA LEU A 3 -13.62 -27.12 22.80
C LEU A 3 -12.38 -26.32 22.39
N GLN A 4 -11.89 -26.62 21.19
CA GLN A 4 -10.75 -25.95 20.59
C GLN A 4 -11.12 -24.48 20.37
N GLU A 5 -10.64 -23.61 21.26
CA GLU A 5 -10.74 -22.17 21.12
C GLU A 5 -10.03 -21.80 19.83
N ASN A 6 -10.81 -21.53 18.79
CA ASN A 6 -10.35 -20.97 17.54
C ASN A 6 -9.87 -19.55 17.90
N PRO A 7 -8.57 -19.24 17.88
CA PRO A 7 -8.14 -17.90 18.22
C PRO A 7 -8.67 -16.98 17.14
N VAL A 8 -9.70 -16.22 17.51
CA VAL A 8 -10.02 -14.85 17.08
C VAL A 8 -9.54 -14.56 15.67
N GLY A 9 -10.50 -14.52 14.73
CA GLY A 9 -10.29 -14.29 13.29
C GLY A 9 -8.96 -13.62 12.99
N ALA A 10 -8.03 -14.40 12.41
CA ALA A 10 -6.73 -13.91 12.00
C ALA A 10 -6.95 -12.57 11.31
N LEU A 11 -6.51 -11.49 11.97
CA LEU A 11 -6.57 -10.14 11.45
C LEU A 11 -5.72 -10.18 10.18
N ASN A 12 -6.34 -10.50 9.05
CA ASN A 12 -5.68 -10.39 7.76
C ASN A 12 -5.22 -8.94 7.70
N PRO A 13 -3.90 -8.67 7.68
CA PRO A 13 -3.41 -7.31 7.67
C PRO A 13 -4.04 -6.63 6.46
N LEU A 14 -4.63 -5.44 6.67
CA LEU A 14 -5.29 -4.74 5.58
C LEU A 14 -4.28 -4.55 4.45
N PRO A 15 -4.72 -4.67 3.18
CA PRO A 15 -3.83 -4.50 2.05
C PRO A 15 -3.16 -3.12 2.13
N GLN A 16 -1.83 -3.10 1.97
CA GLN A 16 -1.10 -1.84 1.90
C GLN A 16 -1.11 -1.35 0.45
N VAL A 17 -1.45 -0.07 0.26
CA VAL A 17 -1.57 0.56 -1.05
C VAL A 17 -0.54 1.68 -1.13
N LEU A 18 0.43 1.52 -2.04
CA LEU A 18 1.47 2.52 -2.26
C LEU A 18 0.95 3.68 -3.10
N LEU A 19 1.01 4.89 -2.56
CA LEU A 19 0.69 6.11 -3.29
C LEU A 19 1.97 6.68 -3.91
N LEU A 20 2.00 6.87 -5.23
CA LEU A 20 3.19 7.39 -5.91
C LEU A 20 3.33 8.92 -5.88
N ARG A 21 2.44 9.64 -5.19
CA ARG A 21 2.31 11.08 -5.39
C ARG A 21 1.61 11.84 -4.25
N HIS A 22 2.00 13.08 -4.02
CA HIS A 22 1.40 13.93 -2.98
C HIS A 22 -0.12 14.14 -3.17
N PRO A 23 -0.93 14.16 -2.09
CA PRO A 23 -2.40 14.19 -2.13
C PRO A 23 -3.01 15.37 -2.89
N ALA A 24 -2.31 16.50 -3.01
CA ALA A 24 -2.76 17.65 -3.81
C ALA A 24 -3.05 17.28 -5.28
N GLN A 25 -2.38 16.25 -5.81
CA GLN A 25 -2.59 15.75 -7.16
C GLN A 25 -3.53 14.52 -7.19
N PHE A 26 -3.90 13.99 -6.02
CA PHE A 26 -4.97 13.01 -5.82
C PHE A 26 -6.30 13.67 -5.44
N ALA A 27 -6.47 14.98 -5.66
CA ALA A 27 -7.76 15.67 -5.52
C ALA A 27 -8.89 15.03 -6.36
N LEU A 28 -8.55 14.16 -7.31
CA LEU A 28 -9.48 13.34 -8.09
C LEU A 28 -10.05 12.13 -7.32
N ILE A 29 -9.38 11.67 -6.26
CA ILE A 29 -9.95 10.71 -5.31
C ILE A 29 -10.91 11.51 -4.41
N ASN A 30 -12.10 11.77 -4.93
CA ASN A 30 -13.11 12.64 -4.31
C ASN A 30 -13.69 12.06 -2.99
N LYS A 31 -13.21 10.88 -2.57
CA LYS A 31 -13.54 10.23 -1.30
C LYS A 31 -12.29 9.56 -0.73
N PRO A 32 -11.85 9.87 0.50
CA PRO A 32 -10.78 9.13 1.15
C PRO A 32 -11.12 7.63 1.14
N LEU A 33 -10.14 6.80 0.78
CA LEU A 33 -10.29 5.36 0.97
C LEU A 33 -10.52 5.11 2.47
N PRO A 34 -11.55 4.35 2.86
CA PRO A 34 -11.79 4.07 4.26
C PRO A 34 -10.60 3.34 4.89
N ASP A 35 -10.18 3.80 6.08
CA ASP A 35 -9.04 3.21 6.81
C ASP A 35 -9.24 1.72 7.16
N HIS A 36 -10.49 1.24 7.12
CA HIS A 36 -10.83 -0.17 7.33
C HIS A 36 -10.77 -1.04 6.06
N LEU A 37 -10.52 -0.46 4.88
CA LEU A 37 -10.35 -1.20 3.62
C LEU A 37 -8.89 -1.40 3.24
N CYS A 38 -8.02 -0.44 3.56
CA CYS A 38 -6.61 -0.51 3.20
C CYS A 38 -5.75 0.45 4.03
N HIS A 39 -4.46 0.14 4.15
CA HIS A 39 -3.47 1.07 4.67
C HIS A 39 -2.78 1.81 3.53
N LEU A 40 -2.93 3.13 3.48
CA LEU A 40 -2.28 3.97 2.46
C LEU A 40 -0.83 4.24 2.87
N LEU A 41 0.13 3.81 2.05
CA LEU A 41 1.53 4.12 2.20
C LEU A 41 1.86 5.40 1.43
N LYS A 42 2.40 6.39 2.14
CA LYS A 42 2.66 7.73 1.64
C LYS A 42 4.16 8.05 1.76
N PRO A 43 4.94 7.85 0.70
CA PRO A 43 6.39 8.06 0.74
C PRO A 43 6.82 9.46 1.21
N TRP A 44 6.03 10.50 0.92
CA TRP A 44 6.34 11.89 1.32
C TRP A 44 6.12 12.19 2.82
N GLU A 45 5.44 11.30 3.56
CA GLU A 45 5.35 11.40 5.02
C GLU A 45 6.52 10.67 5.71
N SER A 46 7.35 9.96 4.94
CA SER A 46 8.53 9.25 5.45
C SER A 46 9.79 10.10 5.32
N PRO A 47 10.74 10.00 6.28
CA PRO A 47 12.07 10.57 6.11
C PRO A 47 12.94 9.77 5.12
N LEU A 48 12.50 8.58 4.68
CA LEU A 48 13.26 7.73 3.78
C LEU A 48 13.21 8.24 2.33
N PRO A 49 14.30 8.09 1.56
CA PRO A 49 14.25 8.20 0.11
C PRO A 49 13.21 7.25 -0.48
N PHE A 50 12.58 7.64 -1.59
CA PHE A 50 11.48 6.89 -2.20
C PHE A 50 11.82 5.41 -2.44
N ASP A 51 12.95 5.09 -3.06
CA ASP A 51 13.32 3.70 -3.35
C ASP A 51 13.51 2.87 -2.08
N GLN A 52 14.08 3.46 -1.02
CA GLN A 52 14.22 2.80 0.27
C GLN A 52 12.86 2.59 0.95
N PHE A 53 11.96 3.55 0.83
CA PHE A 53 10.59 3.42 1.31
C PHE A 53 9.85 2.28 0.59
N VAL A 54 9.95 2.21 -0.74
CA VAL A 54 9.36 1.12 -1.53
C VAL A 54 9.92 -0.23 -1.08
N LEU A 55 11.25 -0.35 -0.95
CA LEU A 55 11.89 -1.59 -0.50
C LEU A 55 11.46 -2.00 0.92
N ALA A 56 11.29 -1.03 1.83
CA ALA A 56 10.82 -1.29 3.20
C ALA A 56 9.39 -1.88 3.23
N HIS A 57 8.58 -1.58 2.20
CA HIS A 57 7.20 -2.06 2.06
C HIS A 57 7.02 -3.08 0.93
N ALA A 58 8.11 -3.60 0.34
CA ALA A 58 8.08 -4.47 -0.84
C ALA A 58 7.24 -5.73 -0.64
N GLN A 59 7.30 -6.31 0.56
CA GLN A 59 6.62 -7.56 0.90
C GLN A 59 5.17 -7.36 1.38
N SER A 60 4.73 -6.11 1.56
CA SER A 60 3.43 -5.80 2.16
C SER A 60 2.54 -4.95 1.25
N ALA A 61 3.13 -4.14 0.37
CA ALA A 61 2.41 -3.37 -0.64
C ALA A 61 1.79 -4.31 -1.67
N ARG A 62 0.46 -4.32 -1.71
CA ARG A 62 -0.33 -5.17 -2.62
C ARG A 62 -0.96 -4.41 -3.76
N ALA A 63 -1.09 -3.10 -3.67
CA ALA A 63 -1.58 -2.29 -4.78
C ALA A 63 -0.79 -1.00 -4.88
N LEU A 64 -0.86 -0.39 -6.06
CA LEU A 64 -0.19 0.86 -6.36
C LEU A 64 -1.19 1.82 -6.97
N LEU A 65 -1.21 3.04 -6.45
CA LEU A 65 -2.05 4.10 -6.95
C LEU A 65 -1.17 5.16 -7.61
N ALA A 66 -1.27 5.23 -8.94
CA ALA A 66 -0.60 6.22 -9.77
C ALA A 66 -1.60 7.24 -10.32
N SER A 67 -1.09 8.39 -10.74
CA SER A 67 -1.85 9.34 -11.57
C SER A 67 -1.08 9.57 -12.87
N GLY A 68 -1.76 10.06 -13.91
CA GLY A 68 -1.23 10.12 -15.28
C GLY A 68 0.10 10.88 -15.48
N GLY A 69 0.60 11.61 -14.49
CA GLY A 69 1.90 12.28 -14.57
C GLY A 69 3.05 11.60 -13.82
N MET A 70 2.90 10.35 -13.38
CA MET A 70 4.02 9.53 -12.87
C MET A 70 4.01 8.18 -13.57
N PRO A 71 5.02 7.86 -14.40
CA PRO A 71 5.08 6.57 -15.06
C PRO A 71 5.29 5.46 -14.02
N VAL A 72 4.46 4.42 -14.08
CA VAL A 72 4.72 3.17 -13.36
C VAL A 72 5.77 2.40 -14.17
N THR A 73 7.01 2.40 -13.70
CA THR A 73 8.13 1.75 -14.40
C THR A 73 8.18 0.26 -14.09
N ALA A 74 8.78 -0.52 -14.98
CA ALA A 74 9.00 -1.95 -14.75
C ALA A 74 9.89 -2.21 -13.53
N ASP A 75 10.87 -1.35 -13.27
CA ASP A 75 11.75 -1.47 -12.11
C ASP A 75 10.99 -1.28 -10.80
N LEU A 76 10.05 -0.35 -10.76
CA LEU A 76 9.15 -0.16 -9.61
C LEU A 76 8.29 -1.40 -9.36
N ILE A 77 7.74 -2.00 -10.42
CA ILE A 77 6.96 -3.24 -10.29
C ILE A 77 7.82 -4.39 -9.78
N ARG A 78 9.07 -4.51 -10.25
CA ARG A 78 10.03 -5.53 -9.78
C ARG A 78 10.38 -5.40 -8.30
N MET A 79 10.36 -4.18 -7.76
CA MET A 79 10.58 -3.95 -6.33
C MET A 79 9.38 -4.36 -5.45
N LEU A 80 8.21 -4.62 -6.05
CA LEU A 80 6.96 -4.91 -5.34
C LEU A 80 6.46 -6.32 -5.70
N PRO A 81 7.10 -7.39 -5.18
CA PRO A 81 6.76 -8.77 -5.54
C PRO A 81 5.34 -9.20 -5.15
N GLU A 82 4.73 -8.55 -4.15
CA GLU A 82 3.37 -8.85 -3.70
C GLU A 82 2.29 -7.99 -4.37
N LEU A 83 2.65 -7.22 -5.41
CA LEU A 83 1.70 -6.39 -6.14
C LEU A 83 0.64 -7.26 -6.85
N ARG A 84 -0.63 -6.95 -6.61
CA ARG A 84 -1.83 -7.62 -7.15
C ARG A 84 -2.79 -6.56 -7.71
N LEU A 85 -3.53 -6.93 -8.76
CA LEU A 85 -4.51 -6.06 -9.43
C LEU A 85 -5.90 -6.22 -8.81
#